data_AF-A0A176RUS8-F1
#
_entry.id   AF-A0A176RUS8-F1
#
_cell.length_a   1.000
_cell.length_b   1.000
_cell.length_c   1.000
_cell.angle_alpha   90.00
_cell.angle_beta   90.00
_cell.angle_gamma   90.00
#
_symmetry.space_group_name_H-M   'P 1'
#
loop_
_entity.id
_entity.type
_entity.pdbx_description
1 polymer ?
#
loop_
_entity_poly.entity_id
_entity_poly.type
_entity_poly.pdbx_seq_one_letter_code
_entity_poly.pdbx_strand_id
1 'polypeptide(L)'
;MRLKRQNRLNKRTRDKIIKLIKKQASTEETTIHPFQIVSVSIEIFSLAENILLQYARRFSIGTNDALHLAILQTLNHQAIMVTSDGSMQHVCERLQIPFDDPEKTI
;
A
#
# COMPACT_ATOMS: atom_id res chain seq x y z
N MET A 1 1.43 -16.25 15.04
CA MET A 1 0.72 -15.45 16.06
C MET A 1 -0.42 -14.71 15.35
N ARG A 2 -1.68 -15.14 15.53
CA ARG A 2 -2.85 -14.57 14.84
C ARG A 2 -3.16 -13.20 15.44
N LEU A 3 -2.79 -12.12 14.76
CA LEU A 3 -3.23 -10.77 15.13
C LEU A 3 -4.75 -10.72 15.01
N LYS A 4 -5.44 -10.52 16.15
CA LYS A 4 -6.84 -10.08 16.15
C LYS A 4 -6.86 -8.74 15.43
N ARG A 5 -7.20 -8.75 14.15
CA ARG A 5 -7.76 -7.61 13.43
C ARG A 5 -8.90 -7.13 14.32
N GLN A 6 -8.65 -6.10 15.14
CA GLN A 6 -9.65 -5.69 16.11
C GLN A 6 -10.86 -5.28 15.27
N ASN A 7 -12.01 -5.93 15.47
CA ASN A 7 -13.28 -5.64 14.78
C ASN A 7 -13.83 -4.25 15.19
N ARG A 8 -12.98 -3.22 15.23
CA ARG A 8 -13.29 -1.84 15.61
C ARG A 8 -14.29 -1.22 14.65
N LEU A 9 -14.27 -1.65 13.38
CA LEU A 9 -15.23 -1.24 12.36
C LEU A 9 -16.22 -2.37 12.07
N ASN A 10 -17.49 -2.15 12.39
CA ASN A 10 -18.55 -3.05 11.94
C ASN A 10 -18.67 -3.02 10.39
N LYS A 11 -19.24 -4.07 9.81
CA LYS A 11 -19.37 -4.23 8.36
C LYS A 11 -20.03 -3.02 7.68
N ARG A 12 -21.10 -2.47 8.26
CA ARG A 12 -21.84 -1.33 7.68
C ARG A 12 -20.97 -0.07 7.62
N THR A 13 -20.24 0.24 8.69
CA THR A 13 -19.35 1.41 8.75
C THR A 13 -18.22 1.26 7.74
N ARG A 14 -17.57 0.08 7.69
CA ARG A 14 -16.52 -0.21 6.71
C ARG A 14 -17.03 -0.05 5.27
N ASP A 15 -18.17 -0.65 4.94
CA ASP A 15 -18.72 -0.60 3.59
C ASP A 15 -19.12 0.84 3.21
N LYS A 16 -19.59 1.65 4.18
CA LYS A 16 -19.84 3.09 3.99
C LYS A 16 -18.55 3.86 3.70
N ILE A 17 -17.47 3.60 4.44
CA ILE A 17 -16.16 4.22 4.19
C ILE A 17 -15.65 3.86 2.80
N ILE A 18 -15.67 2.57 2.42
CA ILE A 18 -15.24 2.14 1.09
C ILE A 18 -16.07 2.82 -0.01
N LYS A 19 -17.40 2.93 0.17
CA LYS A 19 -18.26 3.63 -0.80
C LYS A 19 -17.91 5.11 -0.92
N LEU A 20 -17.58 5.77 0.19
CA LEU A 20 -17.14 7.18 0.19
C LEU A 20 -15.80 7.33 -0.54
N ILE A 21 -14.82 6.49 -0.22
CA ILE A 21 -13.51 6.48 -0.90
C ILE A 21 -13.72 6.31 -2.41
N LYS A 22 -14.51 5.31 -2.83
CA LYS A 22 -14.79 5.09 -4.26
C LYS A 22 -15.48 6.28 -4.94
N LYS A 23 -16.39 6.96 -4.25
CA LYS A 23 -17.07 8.17 -4.78
C LYS A 23 -16.10 9.35 -4.89
N GLN A 24 -15.12 9.42 -4.00
CA GLN A 24 -14.13 10.48 -3.94
C GLN A 24 -12.83 10.15 -4.71
N ALA A 25 -12.78 9.00 -5.37
CA ALA A 25 -11.62 8.56 -6.13
C ALA A 25 -11.72 9.00 -7.59
N SER A 26 -10.61 9.45 -8.16
CA SER A 26 -10.48 9.87 -9.55
C SER A 26 -9.24 9.24 -10.18
N THR A 27 -9.26 9.04 -11.50
CA THR A 27 -8.06 8.69 -12.27
C THR A 27 -7.18 9.90 -12.57
N GLU A 28 -7.73 11.11 -12.44
CA GLU A 28 -7.04 12.37 -12.64
C GLU A 28 -6.57 12.96 -11.30
N GLU A 29 -5.41 13.60 -11.31
CA GLU A 29 -4.90 14.34 -10.16
C GLU A 29 -5.70 15.64 -10.00
N THR A 30 -6.55 15.71 -8.97
CA THR A 30 -7.42 16.87 -8.73
C THR A 30 -7.48 17.22 -7.25
N THR A 31 -7.71 18.49 -6.92
CA THR A 31 -7.88 18.95 -5.54
C THR A 31 -9.27 18.65 -4.96
N ILE A 32 -10.23 18.28 -5.81
CA ILE A 32 -11.62 17.98 -5.42
C ILE A 32 -11.77 16.53 -4.97
N HIS A 33 -11.02 15.62 -5.60
CA HIS A 33 -11.02 14.19 -5.33
C HIS A 33 -9.70 13.78 -4.68
N PRO A 34 -9.64 13.64 -3.33
CA PRO A 34 -8.39 13.44 -2.61
C PRO A 34 -7.78 12.04 -2.81
N PHE A 35 -8.50 11.11 -3.43
CA PHE A 35 -7.99 9.77 -3.71
C PHE A 35 -7.72 9.61 -5.20
N GLN A 36 -6.46 9.37 -5.56
CA GLN A 36 -6.09 9.05 -6.94
C GLN A 36 -6.04 7.53 -7.13
N ILE A 37 -6.66 7.06 -8.21
CA ILE A 37 -6.58 5.67 -8.65
C ILE A 37 -5.34 5.55 -9.54
N VAL A 38 -4.37 4.77 -9.08
CA VAL A 38 -3.18 4.46 -9.87
C VAL A 38 -3.50 3.28 -10.80
N SER A 39 -3.34 3.48 -12.10
CA SER A 39 -3.48 2.40 -13.08
C SER A 39 -2.28 1.46 -12.97
N VAL A 40 -2.56 0.16 -12.92
CA VAL A 40 -1.51 -0.87 -12.88
C VAL A 40 -1.27 -1.37 -14.31
N SER A 41 -0.15 -0.96 -14.90
CA SER A 41 0.26 -1.41 -16.23
C SER A 41 1.01 -2.74 -16.20
N ILE A 42 1.27 -3.34 -17.36
CA ILE A 42 2.02 -4.60 -17.47
C ILE A 42 3.47 -4.43 -16.98
N GLU A 43 4.03 -3.23 -17.13
CA GLU A 43 5.36 -2.87 -16.64
C GLU A 43 5.42 -2.90 -15.11
N ILE A 44 4.36 -2.48 -14.43
CA ILE A 44 4.27 -2.54 -12.96
C ILE A 44 4.23 -4.01 -12.49
N PHE A 45 3.52 -4.89 -13.19
CA PHE A 45 3.54 -6.32 -12.87
C PHE A 45 4.92 -6.94 -13.07
N SER A 46 5.60 -6.58 -14.16
CA SER A 46 6.97 -7.04 -14.45
C SER A 46 7.95 -6.55 -13.38
N LEU A 47 7.80 -5.31 -12.93
CA LEU A 47 8.59 -4.74 -11.83
C LEU A 47 8.31 -5.45 -10.51
N ALA A 48 7.04 -5.75 -10.20
CA ALA A 48 6.65 -6.49 -9.01
C ALA A 48 7.25 -7.91 -9.01
N GLU A 49 7.23 -8.60 -10.14
CA GLU A 49 7.89 -9.90 -10.29
C GLU A 49 9.39 -9.81 -10.01
N ASN A 50 10.07 -8.82 -10.60
CA ASN A 50 11.50 -8.59 -10.36
C ASN A 50 11.81 -8.32 -8.89
N ILE A 51 11.02 -7.48 -8.22
CA ILE A 51 11.14 -7.21 -6.77
C ILE A 51 10.97 -8.52 -5.99
N LEU A 52 9.93 -9.29 -6.30
CA LEU A 52 9.66 -10.55 -5.62
C LEU A 52 10.83 -11.53 -5.77
N LEU A 53 11.36 -11.70 -6.99
CA LEU A 53 12.51 -12.59 -7.25
C LEU A 53 13.80 -12.09 -6.60
N GLN A 54 14.08 -10.80 -6.67
CA GLN A 54 15.26 -10.18 -6.07
C GLN A 54 15.28 -10.36 -4.55
N TYR A 55 14.11 -10.30 -3.92
CA TYR A 55 13.96 -10.32 -2.47
C TYR A 55 13.43 -11.62 -1.88
N ALA A 56 13.05 -12.60 -2.70
CA ALA A 56 12.48 -13.88 -2.26
C ALA A 56 13.31 -14.62 -1.20
N ARG A 57 14.64 -14.41 -1.20
CA ARG A 57 15.56 -15.04 -0.24
C ARG A 57 15.87 -14.17 0.99
N ARG A 58 15.54 -12.87 0.94
CA ARG A 58 15.94 -11.88 1.96
C ARG A 58 14.76 -11.38 2.78
N PHE A 59 13.56 -11.39 2.22
CA PHE A 59 12.35 -10.82 2.83
C PHE A 59 11.18 -11.79 2.72
N SER A 60 10.28 -11.75 3.71
CA SER A 60 8.95 -12.35 3.62
C SER A 60 8.00 -11.39 2.89
N ILE A 61 8.28 -11.09 1.63
CA ILE A 61 7.43 -10.24 0.78
C ILE A 61 6.43 -11.14 0.05
N GLY A 62 5.13 -10.88 0.23
CA GLY A 62 4.08 -11.49 -0.56
C GLY A 62 3.97 -10.87 -1.96
N THR A 63 3.20 -11.49 -2.85
CA THR A 63 2.97 -10.97 -4.21
C THR A 63 2.33 -9.58 -4.21
N ASN A 64 1.37 -9.33 -3.30
CA ASN A 64 0.75 -8.02 -3.15
C ASN A 64 1.73 -6.96 -2.61
N ASP A 65 2.64 -7.37 -1.73
CA ASP A 65 3.65 -6.48 -1.17
C ASP A 65 4.60 -5.99 -2.27
N ALA A 66 5.06 -6.91 -3.11
CA ALA A 66 5.87 -6.59 -4.27
C ALA A 66 5.14 -5.66 -5.25
N LEU A 67 3.83 -5.86 -5.44
CA LEU A 67 3.03 -4.99 -6.29
C LEU A 67 2.91 -3.57 -5.74
N HIS A 68 2.68 -3.38 -4.44
CA HIS A 68 2.65 -2.05 -3.84
C HIS A 68 4.01 -1.34 -3.92
N LEU A 69 5.11 -2.07 -3.73
CA LEU A 69 6.46 -1.52 -3.90
C LEU A 69 6.73 -1.11 -5.34
N ALA A 70 6.30 -1.92 -6.32
CA ALA A 70 6.41 -1.58 -7.74
C ALA A 70 5.62 -0.31 -8.08
N ILE A 71 4.37 -0.22 -7.60
CA ILE A 71 3.56 1.00 -7.76
C ILE A 71 4.30 2.20 -7.17
N LEU A 72 4.81 2.09 -5.95
CA LEU A 72 5.50 3.19 -5.28
C LEU A 72 6.72 3.70 -6.06
N GLN A 73 7.49 2.79 -6.68
CA GLN A 73 8.64 3.16 -7.52
C GLN A 73 8.24 3.90 -8.80
N THR A 74 7.00 3.73 -9.27
CA THR A 74 6.46 4.47 -10.43
C THR A 74 5.84 5.80 -10.06
N LEU A 75 5.61 6.07 -8.77
CA LEU A 75 5.09 7.35 -8.29
C LEU A 75 6.23 8.36 -8.10
N ASN A 76 5.89 9.65 -8.19
CA ASN A 76 6.85 10.73 -7.94
C ASN A 76 7.52 10.58 -6.56
N HIS A 77 8.75 11.11 -6.41
CA HIS A 77 9.65 10.88 -5.25
C HIS A 77 9.14 11.37 -3.87
N GLN A 78 7.88 11.78 -3.75
CA GLN A 78 7.26 12.27 -2.52
C GLN A 78 6.24 11.29 -1.90
N ALA A 79 6.04 10.13 -2.50
CA ALA A 79 5.09 9.16 -1.96
C ALA A 79 5.60 8.52 -0.65
N ILE A 80 4.71 8.42 0.34
CA ILE A 80 4.96 7.75 1.63
C ILE A 80 4.06 6.51 1.69
N MET A 81 4.64 5.37 2.05
CA MET A 81 3.89 4.14 2.26
C MET A 81 3.16 4.17 3.60
N VAL A 82 1.84 4.01 3.63
CA VAL A 82 1.08 3.93 4.89
C VAL A 82 0.81 2.47 5.23
N THR A 83 1.39 1.93 6.29
CA THR A 83 1.25 0.52 6.67
C THR A 83 1.51 0.22 8.14
N SER A 84 0.64 -0.61 8.73
CA SER A 84 0.83 -1.20 10.06
C SER A 84 1.33 -2.65 10.01
N ASP A 85 1.64 -3.18 8.82
CA ASP A 85 2.24 -4.52 8.69
C ASP A 85 3.73 -4.45 9.01
N GLY A 86 4.14 -5.03 10.14
CA GLY A 86 5.55 -5.04 10.57
C GLY A 86 6.51 -5.66 9.56
N SER A 87 6.06 -6.64 8.75
CA SER A 87 6.89 -7.23 7.69
C SER A 87 7.18 -6.20 6.60
N MET A 88 6.16 -5.42 6.22
CA MET A 88 6.30 -4.34 5.24
C MET A 88 7.13 -3.18 5.79
N GLN A 89 7.00 -2.85 7.08
CA GLN A 89 7.83 -1.83 7.72
C GLN A 89 9.32 -2.17 7.60
N HIS A 90 9.72 -3.40 7.92
CA HIS A 90 11.12 -3.83 7.76
C HIS A 90 11.62 -3.79 6.32
N VAL A 91 10.74 -4.05 5.36
CA VAL A 91 11.07 -3.92 3.94
C VAL A 91 11.27 -2.46 3.59
N CYS A 92 10.38 -1.56 4.03
CA CYS A 92 10.51 -0.12 3.80
C CYS A 92 11.79 0.44 4.44
N GLU A 93 12.10 0.08 5.68
CA GLU A 93 13.34 0.46 6.39
C GLU A 93 14.59 0.09 5.59
N ARG A 94 14.67 -1.15 5.09
CA ARG A 94 15.85 -1.64 4.37
C ARG A 94 15.98 -1.08 2.96
N LEU A 95 14.85 -0.80 2.31
CA LEU A 95 14.81 -0.17 0.99
C LEU A 95 14.84 1.36 1.06
N GLN A 96 14.97 1.94 2.26
CA GLN A 96 14.96 3.39 2.50
C GLN A 96 13.72 4.09 1.93
N ILE A 97 12.58 3.39 1.97
CA ILE A 97 11.29 3.90 1.54
C ILE A 97 10.64 4.63 2.74
N PRO A 98 10.22 5.90 2.59
CA PRO A 98 9.45 6.59 3.63
C PRO A 98 8.14 5.84 3.91
N PHE A 99 7.85 5.58 5.19
CA PHE A 99 6.59 4.97 5.60
C PHE A 99 6.03 5.56 6.90
N ASP A 100 4.73 5.45 7.09
CA ASP A 100 4.00 5.84 8.29
C ASP A 100 3.16 4.67 8.83
N ASP A 101 3.14 4.51 10.15
CA ASP A 101 2.33 3.48 10.83
C ASP A 101 1.19 4.13 11.60
N PRO A 102 -0.05 4.11 11.06
CA PRO A 102 -1.18 4.78 11.69
C PRO A 102 -1.60 4.16 13.02
N GLU A 103 -1.13 2.95 13.37
CA GLU A 103 -1.43 2.31 14.66
C GLU A 103 -0.46 2.71 15.77
N LYS A 104 0.72 3.24 15.45
CA LYS A 104 1.69 3.72 16.46
C LYS A 104 1.45 5.15 16.92
N THR A 105 0.66 5.92 16.17
CA THR A 105 0.38 7.34 16.42
C THR A 105 -0.87 7.55 17.28
N ILE A 106 -1.46 6.49 17.84
CA ILE A 106 -2.71 6.49 18.64
C ILE A 106 -2.45 6.11 20.10
#